data_AF-A0A2M6YRS8-F1
#
_entry.id   AF-A0A2M6YRS8-F1
#
_cell.length_a   1.000
_cell.length_b   1.000
_cell.length_c   1.000
_cell.angle_alpha   90.00
_cell.angle_beta   90.00
_cell.angle_gamma   90.00
#
_symmetry.space_group_name_H-M   'P 1'
#
loop_
_entity.id
_entity.type
_entity.pdbx_description
1 polymer ?
#
loop_
_entity_poly.entity_id
_entity_poly.type
_entity_poly.pdbx_seq_one_letter_code
_entity_poly.pdbx_strand_id
1 'polypeptide(L)'
;GARKKSDMERTELNKEKTGVFSGLYAINPATGKEIPVWISDFVLSSYGTGAIMAVPAHDERDFAFAKKFGLPIVPVIVPKEGPAFAKASAGTWDFNEKAYTEVEKGITINSPEWN
;
A
#
# COMPACT_ATOMS: atom_id res chain seq x y z
N GLY A 1 -30.43 -7.14 7.90
CA GLY A 1 -28.98 -6.96 8.08
C GLY A 1 -28.11 -7.26 6.86
N ALA A 2 -28.64 -7.53 5.65
CA ALA A 2 -27.83 -7.92 4.49
C ALA A 2 -27.66 -6.82 3.42
N ARG A 3 -28.28 -5.64 3.58
CA ARG A 3 -28.24 -4.57 2.56
C ARG A 3 -27.07 -3.59 2.69
N LYS A 4 -26.43 -3.48 3.86
CA LYS A 4 -25.33 -2.51 4.09
C LYS A 4 -23.97 -2.94 3.52
N LYS A 5 -23.75 -4.25 3.27
CA LYS A 5 -22.50 -4.73 2.64
C LYS A 5 -22.47 -4.47 1.13
N SER A 6 -23.62 -4.58 0.46
CA SER A 6 -23.72 -4.51 -1.01
C SER A 6 -23.44 -3.11 -1.60
N ASP A 7 -23.64 -2.02 -0.87
CA ASP A 7 -23.42 -0.67 -1.39
C ASP A 7 -21.95 -0.23 -1.30
N MET A 8 -21.21 -0.67 -0.28
CA MET A 8 -19.76 -0.44 -0.18
C MET A 8 -19.01 -1.18 -1.29
N GLU A 9 -19.29 -2.49 -1.46
CA GLU A 9 -18.61 -3.32 -2.47
C GLU A 9 -18.88 -2.85 -3.91
N ARG A 10 -20.08 -2.34 -4.20
CA ARG A 10 -20.43 -1.87 -5.56
C ARG A 10 -19.88 -0.49 -5.91
N THR A 11 -19.54 0.35 -4.93
CA THR A 11 -19.09 1.72 -5.18
C THR A 11 -17.56 1.81 -5.31
N GLU A 12 -16.82 0.91 -4.65
CA GLU A 12 -15.35 0.88 -4.66
C GLU A 12 -14.76 0.26 -5.94
N LEU A 13 -15.45 -0.69 -6.57
CA LEU A 13 -14.94 -1.41 -7.74
C LEU A 13 -14.98 -0.62 -9.06
N ASN A 14 -15.73 0.48 -9.14
CA ASN A 14 -16.05 1.14 -10.42
C ASN A 14 -15.95 2.67 -10.42
N LYS A 15 -15.47 3.29 -9.34
CA LYS A 15 -15.11 4.71 -9.35
C LYS A 15 -13.65 4.83 -9.72
N GLU A 16 -13.35 5.69 -10.70
CA GLU A 16 -11.97 6.11 -10.92
C GLU A 16 -11.41 6.64 -9.60
N LYS A 17 -10.35 6.02 -9.08
CA LYS A 17 -9.70 6.47 -7.84
C LYS A 17 -9.29 7.93 -7.99
N THR A 18 -9.88 8.83 -7.21
CA THR A 18 -9.53 10.26 -7.27
C THR A 18 -8.65 10.62 -6.08
N GLY A 19 -7.72 11.53 -6.28
CA GLY A 19 -6.73 11.86 -5.27
C GLY A 19 -6.15 13.23 -5.55
N VAL A 20 -6.02 14.04 -4.50
CA VAL A 20 -5.37 15.35 -4.55
C VAL A 20 -4.27 15.37 -3.51
N PHE A 21 -3.07 15.79 -3.94
CA PHE A 21 -1.98 16.04 -3.02
C PHE A 21 -2.32 17.22 -2.12
N SER A 22 -2.25 17.02 -0.80
CA SER A 22 -2.64 18.04 0.18
C SER A 22 -1.64 19.20 0.32
N GLY A 23 -0.44 19.06 -0.25
CA GLY A 23 0.67 19.98 0.00
C GLY A 23 1.40 19.72 1.33
N LEU A 24 0.93 18.75 2.12
CA LEU A 24 1.49 18.40 3.41
C LEU A 24 2.31 17.12 3.33
N TYR A 25 3.27 17.02 4.24
CA TYR A 25 4.07 15.84 4.49
C TYR A 25 3.89 15.40 5.94
N ALA A 26 3.81 14.09 6.16
CA ALA A 26 3.91 13.48 7.48
C ALA A 26 5.28 12.84 7.64
N ILE A 27 5.74 12.67 8.87
CA ILE A 27 7.00 11.95 9.15
C ILE A 27 6.66 10.49 9.47
N ASN A 28 7.26 9.56 8.73
CA ASN A 28 7.19 8.14 9.06
C ASN A 28 8.07 7.88 10.31
N PRO A 29 7.48 7.49 11.45
CA PRO A 29 8.23 7.35 12.71
C PRO A 29 9.26 6.22 12.67
N ALA A 30 9.08 5.20 11.82
CA ALA A 30 10.00 4.07 11.70
C ALA A 30 11.26 4.40 10.88
N THR A 31 11.20 5.42 10.02
CA THR A 31 12.32 5.75 9.10
C THR A 31 12.80 7.20 9.21
N GLY A 32 12.04 8.07 9.89
CA GLY A 32 12.27 9.51 9.94
C GLY A 32 12.03 10.24 8.61
N LYS A 33 11.55 9.55 7.56
CA LYS A 33 11.38 10.12 6.23
C LYS A 33 10.03 10.81 6.07
N GLU A 34 10.01 11.86 5.26
CA GLU A 34 8.78 12.52 4.84
C GLU A 34 7.96 11.63 3.89
N ILE A 35 6.66 11.52 4.16
CA ILE A 35 5.68 10.82 3.34
C ILE A 35 4.60 11.83 2.90
N PRO A 36 4.28 11.92 1.60
CA PRO A 36 3.30 12.89 1.12
C PRO A 36 1.89 12.51 1.58
N VAL A 37 1.12 13.49 2.05
CA VAL A 37 -0.27 13.28 2.47
C VAL A 37 -1.22 13.54 1.30
N TRP A 38 -2.04 12.55 0.97
CA TRP A 38 -3.02 12.61 -0.11
C TRP A 38 -4.43 12.53 0.44
N ILE A 39 -5.32 13.35 -0.13
CA ILE A 39 -6.75 13.30 0.14
C ILE A 39 -7.37 12.48 -0.98
N SER A 40 -8.07 11.41 -0.64
CA SER A 40 -8.71 10.54 -1.61
C SER A 40 -10.11 10.14 -1.15
N ASP A 41 -10.99 9.92 -2.14
CA ASP A 41 -12.37 9.47 -1.95
C ASP A 41 -12.50 8.04 -1.42
N PHE A 42 -11.43 7.24 -1.48
CA PHE A 42 -11.42 5.89 -0.91
C PHE A 42 -11.23 5.87 0.62
N VAL A 43 -10.85 7.01 1.23
CA VAL A 43 -10.73 7.14 2.69
C VAL A 43 -12.00 7.79 3.23
N LEU A 44 -12.91 6.97 3.77
CA LEU A 44 -14.15 7.46 4.37
C LEU A 44 -13.84 8.14 5.72
N SER A 45 -14.05 9.45 5.80
CA SER A 45 -13.89 10.23 7.03
C SER A 45 -14.78 9.74 8.19
N SER A 46 -15.87 9.02 7.87
CA SER A 46 -16.82 8.45 8.82
C SER A 46 -16.43 7.07 9.35
N TYR A 47 -15.32 6.49 8.90
CA TYR A 47 -14.87 5.16 9.32
C TYR A 47 -13.42 5.19 9.80
N GLY A 48 -13.17 4.79 11.05
CA GLY A 48 -11.86 4.88 11.69
C GLY A 48 -11.51 6.31 12.13
N THR A 49 -10.24 6.70 11.97
CA THR A 49 -9.74 8.06 12.26
C THR A 49 -9.87 9.02 11.07
N GLY A 50 -10.35 8.53 9.92
CA GLY A 50 -10.38 9.29 8.67
C GLY A 50 -9.03 9.42 7.96
N ALA A 51 -8.01 8.65 8.39
CA ALA A 51 -6.70 8.56 7.74
C ALA A 51 -6.21 7.11 7.70
N ILE A 52 -5.53 6.72 6.63
CA ILE A 52 -4.87 5.42 6.52
C ILE A 52 -3.40 5.61 6.13
N MET A 53 -2.56 4.66 6.50
CA MET A 53 -1.21 4.56 5.95
C MET A 53 -1.25 3.70 4.70
N ALA A 54 -0.87 4.27 3.55
CA ALA A 54 -0.78 3.52 2.31
C ALA A 54 0.50 2.68 2.28
N VAL A 55 0.38 1.39 1.97
CA VAL A 55 1.52 0.47 1.79
C VAL A 55 1.42 -0.17 0.39
N PRO A 56 1.79 0.57 -0.68
CA PRO A 56 1.53 0.16 -2.06
C PRO A 56 2.20 -1.16 -2.45
N ALA A 57 3.30 -1.53 -1.80
CA ALA A 57 3.97 -2.79 -2.10
C ALA A 57 3.18 -4.02 -1.61
N HIS A 58 2.23 -3.86 -0.69
CA HIS A 58 1.57 -4.97 0.01
C HIS A 58 0.04 -4.87 0.10
N ASP A 59 -0.58 -3.77 -0.35
CA ASP A 59 -2.03 -3.61 -0.51
C ASP A 59 -2.36 -3.25 -1.97
N GLU A 60 -3.27 -4.00 -2.60
CA GLU A 60 -3.65 -3.82 -4.01
C GLU A 60 -4.36 -2.49 -4.28
N ARG A 61 -5.10 -1.96 -3.29
CA ARG A 61 -5.81 -0.69 -3.43
C ARG A 61 -4.81 0.47 -3.39
N ASP A 62 -3.86 0.41 -2.47
CA ASP A 62 -2.76 1.37 -2.37
C ASP A 62 -1.84 1.31 -3.59
N PHE A 63 -1.58 0.10 -4.10
CA PHE A 63 -0.81 -0.12 -5.32
C PHE A 63 -1.43 0.59 -6.53
N ALA A 64 -2.73 0.38 -6.77
CA ALA A 64 -3.42 1.02 -7.88
C ALA A 64 -3.47 2.55 -7.74
N PHE A 65 -3.55 3.07 -6.51
CA PHE A 65 -3.45 4.51 -6.25
C PHE A 65 -2.04 5.01 -6.54
N ALA A 66 -1.00 4.36 -6.00
CA ALA A 66 0.40 4.73 -6.23
C ALA A 66 0.77 4.69 -7.71
N LYS A 67 0.33 3.66 -8.45
CA LYS A 67 0.57 3.55 -9.90
C LYS A 67 -0.13 4.65 -10.69
N LYS A 68 -1.36 5.03 -10.30
CA LYS A 68 -2.10 6.13 -10.94
C LYS A 68 -1.46 7.49 -10.70
N PHE A 69 -0.95 7.74 -9.49
CA PHE A 69 -0.41 9.04 -9.07
C PHE A 69 1.13 9.12 -9.08
N GLY A 70 1.81 8.09 -9.57
CA GLY A 70 3.28 8.04 -9.65
C GLY A 70 3.98 8.05 -8.28
N LEU A 71 3.35 7.48 -7.25
CA LEU A 71 3.91 7.45 -5.90
C LEU A 71 4.95 6.33 -5.73
N PRO A 72 5.94 6.50 -4.84
CA PRO A 72 6.94 5.48 -4.58
C PRO A 72 6.31 4.17 -4.06
N ILE A 73 6.71 3.05 -4.64
CA ILE A 73 6.37 1.71 -4.18
C ILE A 73 7.61 1.10 -3.52
N VAL A 74 7.63 1.11 -2.19
CA VAL A 74 8.78 0.62 -1.40
C VAL A 74 8.43 -0.73 -0.78
N PRO A 75 9.05 -1.84 -1.24
CA PRO A 75 8.82 -3.15 -0.65
C PRO A 75 9.51 -3.27 0.71
N VAL A 76 8.76 -3.78 1.69
CA VAL A 76 9.25 -4.09 3.04
C VAL A 76 9.15 -5.58 3.37
N ILE A 77 8.49 -6.37 2.52
CA ILE A 77 8.39 -7.84 2.64
C ILE A 77 8.67 -8.47 1.28
N VAL A 78 9.43 -9.57 1.26
CA VAL A 78 9.72 -10.36 0.03
C VAL A 78 9.45 -11.84 0.27
N PRO A 79 9.07 -12.63 -0.77
CA PRO A 79 8.81 -14.06 -0.62
C PRO A 79 10.01 -14.84 -0.04
N LYS A 80 9.75 -15.75 0.92
CA LYS A 80 10.76 -16.56 1.61
C LYS A 80 11.37 -17.70 0.75
N GLU A 81 10.64 -18.19 -0.24
CA GLU A 81 11.04 -19.33 -1.08
C GLU A 81 10.80 -19.07 -2.59
N GLY A 82 11.55 -19.78 -3.44
CA GLY A 82 11.57 -19.63 -4.90
C GLY A 82 12.85 -18.95 -5.40
N PRO A 83 13.04 -18.76 -6.72
CA PRO A 83 14.18 -18.02 -7.26
C PRO A 83 14.36 -16.60 -6.68
N ALA A 84 13.34 -16.12 -5.95
CA ALA A 84 13.31 -14.96 -5.06
C ALA A 84 14.43 -14.93 -4.01
N PHE A 85 14.75 -16.11 -3.47
CA PHE A 85 15.69 -16.25 -2.36
C PHE A 85 17.15 -16.15 -2.82
N ALA A 86 17.43 -16.44 -4.09
CA ALA A 86 18.79 -16.46 -4.63
C ALA A 86 19.39 -15.06 -4.86
N LYS A 87 18.59 -14.00 -4.75
CA LYS A 87 19.06 -12.60 -4.77
C LYS A 87 18.37 -11.82 -3.66
N ALA A 88 19.01 -11.78 -2.49
CA ALA A 88 18.74 -10.79 -1.44
C ALA A 88 18.98 -9.32 -1.89
N SER A 89 19.17 -9.09 -3.20
CA SER A 89 18.92 -7.84 -3.90
C SER A 89 17.71 -8.05 -4.82
N ALA A 90 16.54 -7.54 -4.44
CA ALA A 90 15.38 -7.28 -5.31
C ALA A 90 15.26 -8.18 -6.56
N GLY A 91 14.59 -9.33 -6.47
CA GLY A 91 14.34 -10.08 -7.70
C GLY A 91 13.59 -11.39 -7.55
N THR A 92 12.26 -11.30 -7.62
CA THR A 92 11.36 -12.15 -8.44
C THR A 92 9.91 -11.66 -8.38
N TRP A 93 9.55 -10.87 -7.37
CA TRP A 93 8.27 -10.15 -7.36
C TRP A 93 8.44 -8.78 -8.02
N ASP A 94 7.71 -8.54 -9.11
CA ASP A 94 7.70 -7.24 -9.76
C ASP A 94 6.70 -6.31 -9.06
N PHE A 95 7.23 -5.52 -8.12
CA PHE A 95 6.49 -4.46 -7.43
C PHE A 95 6.13 -3.27 -8.33
N ASN A 96 6.44 -3.30 -9.64
CA ASN A 96 5.88 -2.36 -10.62
C ASN A 96 4.61 -2.92 -11.28
N GLU A 97 4.40 -4.24 -11.22
CA GLU A 97 3.24 -4.90 -11.80
C GLU A 97 2.13 -5.14 -10.78
N LYS A 98 2.48 -5.58 -9.56
CA LYS A 98 1.50 -5.97 -8.53
C LYS A 98 2.02 -5.85 -7.10
N ALA A 99 1.10 -5.68 -6.15
CA ALA A 99 1.39 -5.75 -4.70
C ALA A 99 1.57 -7.20 -4.23
N TYR A 100 2.56 -7.44 -3.36
CA TYR A 100 2.76 -8.73 -2.69
C TYR A 100 1.92 -8.80 -1.41
N THR A 101 0.83 -9.57 -1.45
CA THR A 101 -0.16 -9.66 -0.36
C THR A 101 0.05 -10.86 0.57
N GLU A 102 0.88 -11.84 0.19
CA GLU A 102 1.18 -13.03 1.02
C GLU A 102 2.23 -12.74 2.12
N VAL A 103 2.02 -11.66 2.87
CA VAL A 103 3.00 -11.10 3.82
C VAL A 103 3.49 -12.09 4.89
N GLU A 104 2.64 -13.02 5.32
CA GLU A 104 2.96 -14.05 6.33
C GLU A 104 3.99 -15.08 5.83
N LYS A 105 4.10 -15.26 4.51
CA LYS A 105 5.04 -16.19 3.88
C LYS A 105 6.33 -15.50 3.42
N GLY A 106 6.46 -14.21 3.72
CA GLY A 106 7.61 -13.41 3.34
C GLY A 106 8.66 -13.29 4.44
N ILE A 107 9.74 -12.59 4.10
CA ILE A 107 10.79 -12.14 5.00
C ILE A 107 10.76 -10.60 4.98
N THR A 108 10.90 -9.98 6.15
CA THR A 108 11.04 -8.54 6.27
C THR A 108 12.36 -8.06 5.68
N ILE A 109 12.30 -7.02 4.88
CA ILE A 109 13.45 -6.30 4.33
C ILE A 109 13.23 -4.80 4.56
N ASN A 110 14.31 -4.01 4.49
CA ASN A 110 14.25 -2.55 4.69
C ASN A 110 13.60 -2.12 6.04
N SER A 111 13.54 -3.03 7.03
CA SER A 111 12.91 -2.84 8.34
C SER A 111 13.90 -3.21 9.46
N PRO A 112 14.99 -2.43 9.65
CA PRO A 112 16.16 -2.84 10.43
C PRO A 112 15.91 -3.15 11.91
N GLU A 113 14.84 -2.62 12.52
CA GLU A 113 14.44 -2.94 13.90
C GLU A 113 13.60 -4.23 14.01
N TRP A 114 13.19 -4.81 12.88
CA TRP A 114 12.29 -5.98 12.77
C TRP A 114 12.83 -7.06 11.82
N ASN A 115 14.13 -7.01 11.52
CA ASN A 115 14.86 -7.99 10.72
C ASN A 115 15.54 -9.04 11.60
#